data_AF-A0A1A9BRB3-F1
#
_entry.id   AF-A0A1A9BRB3-F1
#
_cell.length_a   1.000
_cell.length_b   1.000
_cell.length_c   1.000
_cell.angle_alpha   90.00
_cell.angle_beta   90.00
_cell.angle_gamma   90.00
#
_symmetry.space_group_name_H-M   'P 1'
#
loop_
_entity.id
_entity.type
_entity.pdbx_description
1 polymer ?
#
loop_
_entity_poly.entity_id
_entity_poly.type
_entity_poly.pdbx_seq_one_letter_code
_entity_poly.pdbx_strand_id
1 'polypeptide(L)'
;MHATDDPEEILAHDLAFHREIALAAGNGTRTAILDGLSSRTLRARIRRAYQEEGALDRTRREHAAIHRALVACDPDAARVAAAAHVGEVEA
;
A
#
# COMPACT_ATOMS: atom_id res chain seq x y z
N MET A 1 -10.51 14.54 -4.60
CA MET A 1 -10.41 13.08 -4.49
C MET A 1 -11.80 12.58 -4.13
N HIS A 2 -12.59 12.15 -5.13
CA HIS A 2 -13.89 11.53 -4.83
C HIS A 2 -13.62 10.23 -4.08
N ALA A 3 -14.32 10.03 -2.96
CA ALA A 3 -14.33 8.73 -2.29
C ALA A 3 -15.08 7.79 -3.22
N THR A 4 -14.31 6.94 -3.91
CA THR A 4 -14.84 5.87 -4.75
C THR A 4 -14.79 4.60 -3.92
N ASP A 5 -15.91 3.87 -3.94
CA ASP A 5 -16.03 2.55 -3.32
C ASP A 5 -15.82 1.43 -4.36
N ASP A 6 -15.35 1.77 -5.57
CA ASP A 6 -15.01 0.79 -6.60
C ASP A 6 -13.68 0.09 -6.23
N PRO A 7 -13.70 -1.23 -5.95
CA PRO A 7 -12.49 -1.97 -5.56
C PRO A 7 -11.36 -1.88 -6.59
N GLU A 8 -11.66 -1.73 -7.88
CA GLU A 8 -10.64 -1.61 -8.93
C GLU A 8 -9.95 -0.23 -8.90
N GLU A 9 -10.70 0.85 -8.65
CA GLU A 9 -10.11 2.19 -8.48
C GLU A 9 -9.33 2.28 -7.18
N ILE A 10 -9.79 1.63 -6.11
CA ILE A 10 -9.06 1.54 -4.83
C ILE A 10 -7.73 0.82 -5.03
N LEU A 11 -7.74 -0.34 -5.71
CA LEU A 11 -6.53 -1.08 -6.04
C LEU A 11 -5.56 -0.26 -6.90
N ALA A 12 -6.07 0.51 -7.87
CA ALA A 12 -5.26 1.37 -8.70
C ALA A 12 -4.57 2.48 -7.86
N HIS A 13 -5.28 3.10 -6.92
CA HIS A 13 -4.72 4.12 -6.02
C HIS A 13 -3.67 3.53 -5.07
N ASP A 14 -3.91 2.32 -4.55
CA ASP A 14 -3.00 1.59 -3.68
C ASP A 14 -1.65 1.30 -4.38
N LEU A 15 -1.71 0.74 -5.59
CA LEU A 15 -0.53 0.49 -6.42
C LEU A 15 0.21 1.79 -6.75
N ALA A 16 -0.50 2.87 -7.07
CA ALA A 16 0.10 4.16 -7.34
C ALA A 16 0.85 4.71 -6.11
N PHE A 17 0.25 4.60 -4.92
CA PHE A 17 0.88 5.02 -3.66
C PHE A 17 2.20 4.29 -3.41
N HIS A 18 2.21 2.96 -3.52
CA HIS A 18 3.43 2.17 -3.31
C HIS A 18 4.52 2.46 -4.35
N ARG A 19 4.11 2.71 -5.60
CA ARG A 19 5.02 3.06 -6.68
C ARG A 19 5.75 4.38 -6.41
N GLU A 20 5.03 5.41 -5.97
CA GLU A 20 5.63 6.71 -5.63
C GLU A 20 6.65 6.58 -4.49
N ILE A 21 6.33 5.81 -3.45
CA ILE A 21 7.26 5.55 -2.34
C ILE A 21 8.53 4.83 -2.84
N ALA A 22 8.37 3.81 -3.70
CA ALA A 22 9.49 3.05 -4.24
C ALA A 22 10.40 3.91 -5.14
N LEU A 23 9.81 4.77 -5.97
CA LEU A 23 10.55 5.73 -6.80
C LEU A 23 11.32 6.73 -5.94
N ALA A 24 10.68 7.31 -4.92
CA ALA A 24 11.30 8.25 -3.99
C ALA A 24 12.47 7.63 -3.20
N ALA A 25 12.42 6.33 -2.90
CA ALA A 25 13.48 5.61 -2.20
C ALA A 25 14.75 5.35 -3.06
N GLY A 26 14.73 5.66 -4.36
CA GLY A 26 15.91 5.64 -5.23
C GLY A 26 16.51 4.27 -5.53
N ASN A 27 15.80 3.17 -5.24
CA ASN A 27 16.29 1.81 -5.48
C ASN A 27 15.45 1.09 -6.54
N GLY A 28 15.82 1.28 -7.82
CA GLY A 28 15.10 0.72 -8.98
C GLY A 28 14.97 -0.81 -8.98
N THR A 29 15.88 -1.53 -8.31
CA THR A 29 15.79 -2.99 -8.13
C THR A 29 14.63 -3.37 -7.20
N ARG A 30 14.36 -2.56 -6.17
CA ARG A 30 13.21 -2.75 -5.26
C ARG A 30 11.88 -2.47 -5.97
N THR A 31 11.85 -1.47 -6.86
CA THR A 31 10.70 -1.17 -7.72
C THR A 31 10.37 -2.36 -8.64
N ALA A 32 11.36 -2.96 -9.28
CA ALA A 32 11.15 -4.14 -10.14
C ALA A 32 10.67 -5.39 -9.38
N ILE A 33 11.13 -5.59 -8.14
CA ILE A 33 10.65 -6.69 -7.28
C ILE A 33 9.22 -6.44 -6.81
N LEU A 34 8.85 -5.20 -6.44
CA LEU A 34 7.46 -4.82 -6.11
C LEU A 34 6.52 -4.99 -7.31
N ASP A 35 6.95 -4.60 -8.50
CA ASP A 35 6.19 -4.80 -9.74
C ASP A 35 6.00 -6.29 -10.07
N GLY A 36 7.01 -7.13 -9.78
CA GLY A 36 6.95 -8.58 -9.93
C GLY A 36 6.10 -9.30 -8.88
N LEU A 37 6.14 -8.85 -7.62
CA LEU A 37 5.30 -9.36 -6.51
C LEU A 37 3.84 -8.91 -6.62
N SER A 38 3.58 -7.78 -7.30
CA SER A 38 2.27 -7.35 -7.81
C SER A 38 1.71 -8.29 -8.89
N SER A 39 2.11 -9.56 -8.89
CA SER A 39 1.56 -10.62 -9.71
C SER A 39 0.05 -10.77 -9.48
N ARG A 40 -0.61 -11.37 -10.48
CA ARG A 40 -2.06 -11.61 -10.53
C ARG A 40 -2.66 -12.16 -9.22
N THR A 41 -1.87 -12.93 -8.45
CA THR A 41 -2.27 -13.51 -7.17
C THR A 41 -2.32 -12.46 -6.04
N LEU A 42 -1.32 -11.58 -5.93
CA LEU A 42 -1.34 -10.50 -4.94
C LEU A 42 -2.49 -9.53 -5.22
N ARG A 43 -2.71 -9.15 -6.49
CA ARG A 43 -3.88 -8.35 -6.89
C ARG A 43 -5.20 -9.02 -6.53
N ALA A 44 -5.33 -10.33 -6.71
CA ALA A 44 -6.54 -11.05 -6.32
C ALA A 44 -6.74 -11.11 -4.80
N ARG A 45 -5.66 -11.20 -4.00
CA ARG A 45 -5.72 -11.15 -2.53
C ARG A 45 -6.11 -9.77 -2.03
N ILE A 46 -5.44 -8.72 -2.53
CA ILE A 46 -5.77 -7.31 -2.20
C ILE A 46 -7.23 -7.01 -2.56
N ARG A 47 -7.68 -7.41 -3.76
CA ARG A 47 -9.08 -7.24 -4.17
C ARG A 47 -10.06 -7.92 -3.21
N ARG A 48 -9.74 -9.10 -2.68
CA ARG A 48 -10.58 -9.79 -1.68
C ARG A 48 -10.55 -9.07 -0.33
N ALA A 49 -9.38 -8.62 0.13
CA ALA A 49 -9.25 -7.87 1.38
C ALA A 49 -10.10 -6.59 1.36
N TYR A 50 -10.17 -5.90 0.22
CA TYR A 50 -11.02 -4.71 0.06
C TYR A 50 -12.53 -4.97 0.03
N GLN A 51 -12.97 -6.24 -0.07
CA GLN A 51 -14.38 -6.60 0.06
C GLN A 51 -14.83 -6.74 1.52
N GLU A 52 -13.90 -6.73 2.48
CA GLU A 52 -14.21 -6.80 3.90
C GLU A 52 -14.74 -5.46 4.42
N GLU A 53 -15.74 -5.54 5.30
CA GLU A 53 -16.36 -4.35 5.88
C GLU A 53 -15.34 -3.56 6.71
N GLY A 54 -15.18 -2.26 6.39
CA GLY A 54 -14.21 -1.38 7.04
C GLY A 54 -12.76 -1.49 6.54
N ALA A 55 -12.47 -2.33 5.54
CA ALA A 55 -11.14 -2.45 4.95
C ALA A 55 -10.61 -1.10 4.43
N LEU A 56 -11.44 -0.33 3.75
CA LEU A 56 -11.04 0.96 3.17
C LEU A 56 -10.61 1.99 4.22
N ASP A 57 -11.36 2.11 5.31
CA ASP A 57 -11.03 3.05 6.37
C ASP A 57 -9.79 2.62 7.13
N ARG A 58 -9.55 1.31 7.23
CA ARG A 58 -8.31 0.76 7.79
C ARG A 58 -7.11 1.08 6.90
N THR A 59 -7.16 0.74 5.62
CA THR A 59 -6.08 1.02 4.66
C THR A 59 -5.76 2.52 4.61
N ARG A 60 -6.78 3.40 4.63
CA ARG A 60 -6.55 4.86 4.71
C ARG A 60 -5.77 5.28 5.96
N ARG A 61 -6.08 4.70 7.13
CA ARG A 61 -5.36 4.98 8.38
C ARG A 61 -3.92 4.50 8.33
N GLU A 62 -3.69 3.32 7.75
CA GLU A 62 -2.36 2.74 7.57
C GLU A 62 -1.51 3.54 6.58
N HIS A 63 -2.06 3.90 5.42
CA HIS A 63 -1.39 4.79 4.46
C HIS A 63 -1.04 6.14 5.07
N ALA A 64 -1.94 6.71 5.88
CA ALA A 64 -1.65 7.94 6.59
C ALA A 64 -0.52 7.77 7.62
N ALA A 65 -0.38 6.60 8.25
CA ALA A 65 0.75 6.31 9.15
C ALA A 65 2.07 6.21 8.41
N ILE A 66 2.11 5.49 7.28
CA ILE A 66 3.29 5.42 6.40
C ILE A 66 3.67 6.83 5.92
N HIS A 67 2.71 7.60 5.41
CA HIS A 67 2.95 8.95 4.92
C HIS A 67 3.50 9.87 6.01
N ARG A 68 2.95 9.83 7.23
CA ARG A 68 3.49 10.62 8.36
C ARG A 68 4.93 10.27 8.70
N ALA A 69 5.29 8.98 8.68
CA ALA A 69 6.66 8.55 8.94
C ALA A 69 7.63 9.01 7.83
N LEU A 70 7.20 8.96 6.56
CA LEU A 70 7.96 9.47 5.43
C LEU A 70 8.19 10.99 5.53
N VAL A 71 7.15 11.76 5.85
CA VAL A 71 7.23 13.23 6.05
C VAL A 71 8.16 13.58 7.22
N ALA A 72 8.15 12.77 8.28
CA ALA A 72 9.05 12.94 9.42
C ALA A 72 10.51 12.52 9.12
N CYS A 73 10.79 11.98 7.92
CA CYS A 73 12.08 11.40 7.56
C CYS A 73 12.56 10.32 8.56
N ASP A 74 11.63 9.55 9.15
CA ASP A 74 11.92 8.49 10.11
C ASP A 74 11.87 7.12 9.43
N PRO A 75 13.02 6.53 9.07
CA PRO A 75 13.08 5.26 8.34
C PRO A 75 12.65 4.06 9.19
N ASP A 76 12.80 4.12 10.52
CA ASP A 76 12.39 3.04 11.41
C ASP A 76 10.87 3.01 11.55
N ALA A 77 10.26 4.17 11.79
CA ALA A 77 8.80 4.31 11.82
C ALA A 77 8.17 3.93 10.47
N ALA A 78 8.77 4.33 9.35
CA ALA A 78 8.28 3.98 8.02
C ALA A 78 8.34 2.47 7.77
N ARG A 79 9.42 1.80 8.22
CA ARG A 79 9.56 0.34 8.13
C ARG A 79 8.49 -0.38 8.95
N VAL A 80 8.28 0.03 10.21
CA VAL A 80 7.28 -0.58 11.09
C VAL A 80 5.87 -0.40 10.53
N ALA A 81 5.52 0.81 10.10
CA ALA A 81 4.20 1.09 9.51
C ALA A 81 3.95 0.30 8.22
N ALA A 82 4.96 0.19 7.34
CA ALA A 82 4.85 -0.59 6.12
C ALA A 82 4.71 -2.09 6.39
N ALA A 83 5.45 -2.62 7.37
CA ALA A 83 5.34 -4.03 7.76
C ALA A 83 3.97 -4.38 8.35
N ALA A 84 3.41 -3.50 9.19
CA ALA A 84 2.06 -3.68 9.75
C ALA A 84 0.99 -3.68 8.64
N HIS A 85 1.08 -2.74 7.70
CA HIS A 85 0.18 -2.66 6.55
C HIS A 85 0.21 -3.93 5.68
N VAL A 86 1.42 -4.42 5.32
CA VAL A 86 1.54 -5.67 4.54
C VAL A 86 1.02 -6.89 5.31
N GLY A 87 1.27 -6.94 6.63
CA GLY A 87 0.81 -8.04 7.47
C GLY A 87 -0.72 -8.16 7.54
N GLU A 88 -1.45 -7.05 7.53
CA GLU A 88 -2.93 -7.04 7.50
C GLU A 88 -3.46 -7.38 6.10
N VAL A 89 -2.71 -7.08 5.03
CA VAL A 89 -3.08 -7.44 3.64
C VAL A 89 -2.82 -8.93 3.32
N GLU A 90 -1.93 -9.61 4.05
CA GLU A 90 -1.54 -11.01 3.81
C GLU A 90 -2.16 -12.06 4.76
N ALA A 91 -2.82 -11.64 5.85
CA ALA A 91 -3.48 -12.51 6.83
C ALA A 91 -4.67 -13.29 6.23
#